data_AF-A0A7J9ZR65-F1
#
_entry.id   AF-A0A7J9ZR65-F1
#
_cell.length_a   1.000
_cell.length_b   1.000
_cell.length_c   1.000
_cell.angle_alpha   90.00
_cell.angle_beta   90.00
_cell.angle_gamma   90.00
#
_symmetry.space_group_name_H-M   'P 1'
#
loop_
_entity.id
_entity.type
_entity.pdbx_description
1 polymer ?
#
loop_
_entity_poly.entity_id
_entity_poly.type
_entity_poly.pdbx_seq_one_letter_code
_entity_poly.pdbx_strand_id
1 'polypeptide(L)'
;ILEAGGFGEPEQWRFDWERPYTRDAWLDLLPTQGILTRVPPDAQAEILEHVGAAIDSIGGRFPMRFTTVAVTATRNDDRTPSGS
;
A
#
# COMPACT_ATOMS: atom_id res chain seq x y z
N ILE A 1 -1.69 11.56 -19.63
CA ILE A 1 -1.16 10.19 -19.43
C ILE A 1 0.18 10.18 -20.15
N LEU A 2 1.28 9.91 -19.44
CA LEU A 2 2.63 9.95 -20.00
C LEU A 2 2.82 8.71 -20.89
N GLU A 3 3.10 8.92 -22.17
CA GLU A 3 3.50 7.85 -23.10
C GLU A 3 4.73 7.15 -22.53
N ALA A 4 4.53 5.95 -21.99
CA ALA A 4 5.52 5.24 -21.20
C ALA A 4 6.57 4.59 -22.10
N GLY A 5 7.51 5.37 -22.65
CA GLY A 5 8.83 4.91 -23.09
C GLY A 5 8.93 3.54 -23.77
N GLY A 6 8.02 3.21 -24.69
CA GLY A 6 8.00 1.92 -25.42
C GLY A 6 7.09 0.83 -24.84
N PHE A 7 6.21 1.13 -23.89
CA PHE A 7 5.10 0.28 -23.48
C PHE A 7 3.78 0.82 -24.03
N GLY A 8 2.86 -0.08 -24.38
CA GLY A 8 1.50 0.26 -24.76
C GLY A 8 0.67 0.77 -23.58
N GLU A 9 -0.60 1.05 -23.85
CA GLU A 9 -1.54 1.47 -22.81
C GLU A 9 -1.66 0.39 -21.72
N PRO A 10 -1.50 0.73 -20.43
CA PRO A 10 -1.56 -0.25 -19.36
C PRO A 10 -3.00 -0.70 -19.07
N GLU A 11 -3.17 -2.00 -18.94
CA GLU A 11 -4.35 -2.60 -18.31
C GLU A 11 -4.20 -2.57 -16.79
N GLN A 12 -5.28 -2.26 -16.07
CA GLN A 12 -5.30 -2.20 -14.61
C GLN A 12 -6.44 -3.03 -14.03
N TRP A 13 -6.11 -3.85 -13.03
CA TRP A 13 -7.09 -4.56 -12.20
C TRP A 13 -6.96 -4.14 -10.74
N ARG A 14 -8.10 -4.09 -10.05
CA ARG A 14 -8.19 -3.81 -8.62
C ARG A 14 -8.72 -5.03 -7.90
N PHE A 15 -8.07 -5.38 -6.80
CA PHE A 15 -8.45 -6.48 -5.93
C PHE A 15 -8.63 -5.93 -4.52
N ASP A 16 -9.89 -5.82 -4.10
CA ASP A 16 -10.23 -5.41 -2.75
C ASP A 16 -10.22 -6.62 -1.81
N TRP A 17 -9.63 -6.47 -0.64
CA TRP A 17 -9.56 -7.52 0.37
C TRP A 17 -9.51 -6.92 1.78
N GLU A 18 -9.87 -7.75 2.77
CA GLU A 18 -9.85 -7.36 4.17
C GLU A 18 -8.91 -8.26 4.98
N ARG A 19 -8.26 -7.68 5.99
CA ARG A 19 -7.47 -8.42 6.98
C ARG A 19 -7.85 -7.98 8.40
N PRO A 20 -8.24 -8.90 9.29
CA PRO A 20 -8.41 -8.55 10.69
C PRO A 20 -7.05 -8.29 11.34
N TYR A 21 -6.96 -7.20 12.10
CA TYR A 21 -5.83 -6.90 12.97
C TYR A 21 -6.30 -6.82 14.42
N THR A 22 -5.51 -7.39 15.32
CA THR A 22 -5.59 -7.07 16.75
C THR A 22 -4.86 -5.75 17.01
N ARG A 23 -5.11 -5.15 18.18
CA ARG A 23 -4.33 -4.01 18.67
C ARG A 23 -2.83 -4.26 18.55
N ASP A 24 -2.33 -5.35 19.12
CA ASP A 24 -0.88 -5.60 19.18
C ASP A 24 -0.29 -5.78 17.78
N ALA A 25 -0.94 -6.57 16.91
CA ALA A 25 -0.48 -6.75 15.53
C ALA A 25 -0.48 -5.44 14.73
N TRP A 26 -1.40 -4.51 15.05
CA TRP A 26 -1.41 -3.19 14.43
C TRP A 26 -0.30 -2.29 14.98
N LEU A 27 -0.07 -2.29 16.30
CA LEU A 27 0.97 -1.48 16.94
C LEU A 27 2.39 -1.97 16.63
N ASP A 28 2.56 -3.24 16.27
CA ASP A 28 3.83 -3.75 15.72
C ASP A 28 4.07 -3.28 14.27
N LEU A 29 3.00 -3.13 13.49
CA LEU A 29 3.09 -2.75 12.08
C LEU A 29 3.24 -1.24 11.88
N LEU A 30 2.42 -0.46 12.59
CA LEU A 30 2.27 0.99 12.39
C LEU A 30 3.60 1.79 12.45
N PRO A 31 4.56 1.49 13.35
CA PRO A 31 5.85 2.19 13.41
C PRO A 31 6.68 2.09 12.13
N THR A 32 6.45 1.05 11.33
CA THR A 32 7.19 0.80 10.08
C THR A 32 6.68 1.65 8.91
N GLN A 33 5.62 2.44 9.11
CA GLN A 33 4.91 3.12 8.03
C GLN A 33 5.23 4.62 7.96
N GLY A 34 5.64 5.06 6.76
CA GLY A 34 5.68 6.47 6.38
C GLY A 34 6.45 7.34 7.38
N ILE A 35 5.82 8.43 7.82
CA ILE A 35 6.45 9.41 8.71
C ILE A 35 6.78 8.85 10.09
N LEU A 36 6.09 7.80 10.55
CA LEU A 36 6.34 7.21 11.86
C LEU A 36 7.74 6.60 11.94
N THR A 37 8.35 6.22 10.81
CA THR A 37 9.75 5.78 10.77
C THR A 37 10.78 6.90 11.05
N ARG A 38 10.36 8.17 11.07
CA ARG A 38 11.26 9.34 11.13
C ARG A 38 11.00 10.27 12.31
N VAL A 39 9.87 10.15 12.99
CA VAL A 39 9.59 10.96 14.18
C VAL A 39 10.46 10.52 15.37
N PRO A 40 10.76 11.42 16.33
CA PRO A 40 11.46 11.04 17.55
C PRO A 40 10.73 9.90 18.30
N PRO A 41 11.46 9.01 19.00
CA PRO A 41 10.86 7.87 19.69
C PRO A 41 9.74 8.23 20.68
N ASP A 42 9.90 9.31 21.43
CA ASP A 42 8.91 9.72 22.43
C ASP A 42 7.58 10.14 21.77
N ALA A 43 7.66 10.91 20.68
CA ALA A 43 6.49 11.29 19.90
C ALA A 43 5.85 10.08 19.20
N GLN A 44 6.67 9.12 18.76
CA GLN A 44 6.16 7.85 18.22
C GLN A 44 5.37 7.08 19.29
N ALA A 45 5.92 6.98 20.51
CA ALA A 45 5.29 6.25 21.61
C ALA A 45 3.94 6.85 22.00
N GLU A 46 3.84 8.19 22.09
CA GLU A 46 2.58 8.90 22.38
C GLU A 46 1.51 8.60 21.31
N ILE A 47 1.88 8.61 20.03
CA ILE A 47 0.97 8.26 18.94
C ILE A 47 0.50 6.80 19.07
N LEU A 48 1.42 5.86 19.33
CA LEU A 48 1.08 4.45 19.46
C LEU A 48 0.18 4.18 20.67
N GLU A 49 0.36 4.90 21.78
CA GLU A 49 -0.52 4.82 22.95
C GLU A 49 -1.94 5.26 22.60
N HIS A 50 -2.09 6.42 21.96
CA HIS A 50 -3.41 6.93 21.57
C HIS A 50 -4.11 6.02 20.56
N VAL A 51 -3.37 5.49 19.57
CA VAL A 51 -3.91 4.53 18.61
C VAL A 51 -4.34 3.24 19.32
N GLY A 52 -3.54 2.74 20.26
CA GLY A 52 -3.88 1.56 21.06
C GLY A 52 -5.18 1.73 21.83
N ALA A 53 -5.32 2.84 22.56
CA ALA A 53 -6.55 3.17 23.28
C ALA A 53 -7.76 3.30 22.35
N ALA A 54 -7.58 3.87 21.16
CA ALA A 54 -8.65 3.93 20.16
C ALA A 54 -9.09 2.53 19.71
N ILE A 55 -8.14 1.61 19.46
CA ILE A 55 -8.45 0.23 19.09
C ILE A 55 -9.14 -0.52 20.24
N ASP A 56 -8.71 -0.31 21.47
CA ASP A 56 -9.36 -0.89 22.65
C ASP A 56 -10.82 -0.44 22.76
N SER A 57 -11.10 0.84 22.50
CA SER A 57 -12.46 1.39 22.53
C SER A 57 -13.42 0.76 21.52
N ILE A 58 -12.91 0.20 20.42
CA ILE A 58 -13.69 -0.49 19.38
C ILE A 58 -13.65 -2.02 19.51
N GLY A 59 -13.18 -2.55 20.64
CA GLY A 59 -13.19 -4.00 20.94
C GLY A 59 -11.88 -4.72 20.64
N GLY A 60 -10.75 -4.01 20.59
CA GLY A 60 -9.40 -4.57 20.56
C GLY A 60 -8.97 -5.15 19.20
N ARG A 61 -9.83 -5.05 18.18
CA ARG A 61 -9.56 -5.52 16.82
C ARG A 61 -10.40 -4.79 15.79
N PHE A 62 -9.93 -4.73 14.56
CA PHE A 62 -10.69 -4.16 13.45
C PHE A 62 -10.32 -4.81 12.12
N PRO A 63 -11.22 -4.82 11.12
CA PRO A 63 -10.89 -5.20 9.76
C PRO A 63 -10.20 -4.04 9.04
N MET A 64 -8.98 -4.27 8.54
CA MET A 64 -8.28 -3.35 7.65
C MET A 64 -8.59 -3.70 6.20
N ARG A 65 -9.08 -2.72 5.45
CA ARG A 65 -9.40 -2.86 4.02
C ARG A 65 -8.23 -2.42 3.18
N PHE A 66 -7.84 -3.26 2.23
CA PHE A 66 -6.76 -2.99 1.30
C PHE A 66 -7.27 -3.15 -0.14
N THR A 67 -6.71 -2.35 -1.04
CA THR A 67 -6.87 -2.53 -2.49
C THR A 67 -5.50 -2.81 -3.07
N THR A 68 -5.33 -4.00 -3.64
CA THR A 68 -4.16 -4.34 -4.46
C THR A 68 -4.45 -3.96 -5.91
N VAL A 69 -3.58 -3.15 -6.52
CA VAL A 69 -3.70 -2.77 -7.94
C VAL A 69 -2.63 -3.50 -8.74
N ALA A 70 -3.04 -4.28 -9.73
CA ALA A 70 -2.14 -4.86 -10.72
C ALA A 70 -2.18 -4.00 -11.99
N VAL A 71 -1.01 -3.60 -12.49
CA VAL A 71 -0.85 -2.82 -13.72
C VAL A 71 0.03 -3.62 -14.67
N THR A 72 -0.44 -3.92 -15.87
CA THR A 72 0.34 -4.61 -16.91
C THR A 72 0.28 -3.84 -18.22
N ALA A 73 1.39 -3.78 -18.94
CA ALA A 73 1.44 -3.24 -20.29
C ALA A 73 2.28 -4.15 -21.18
N THR A 74 1.91 -4.26 -22.45
CA THR A 74 2.76 -4.91 -23.45
C THR A 74 3.89 -3.96 -23.85
N ARG A 75 5.06 -4.51 -24.16
CA ARG A 75 6.14 -3.72 -24.77
C ARG A 75 5.84 -3.55 -26.25
N ASN A 76 5.95 -2.33 -26.76
CA ASN A 76 5.88 -2.06 -28.19
C ASN A 76 7.19 -2.56 -28.84
N ASP A 77 7.08 -3.41 -29.85
CA ASP A 77 8.22 -3.85 -30.64
C ASP A 77 8.52 -2.81 -31.73
N ASP A 78 9.63 -2.10 -31.61
CA ASP A 78 10.22 -1.31 -32.71
C ASP A 78 10.93 -2.22 -33.73
N ARG A 79 10.30 -3.34 -34.14
CA ARG A 79 10.83 -4.13 -35.24
C ARG A 79 10.19 -3.69 -36.54
N THR A 80 10.76 -2.66 -37.15
CA THR A 80 10.51 -2.32 -38.56
C THR A 80 10.85 -3.54 -39.42
N PRO A 81 9.91 -4.13 -40.18
CA PRO A 81 10.25 -5.11 -41.19
C PRO A 81 10.87 -4.32 -42.35
N SER A 82 12.17 -4.51 -42.60
CA SER A 82 12.77 -4.09 -43.86
C SER A 82 12.17 -4.96 -44.97
N GLY A 83 11.32 -4.37 -45.83
CA GLY A 83 11.13 -4.88 -47.21
C GLY A 83 12.47 -4.81 -47.95
N SER A 84 12.71 -5.51 -49.04
CA SER A 84 11.88 -6.30 -49.97
C SER A 84 12.79 -7.31 -50.68
#